data_AF-A0A151UHZ7-F1
#
_entry.id   AF-A0A151UHZ7-F1
#
_cell.length_a   1.000
_cell.length_b   1.000
_cell.length_c   1.000
_cell.angle_alpha   90.00
_cell.angle_beta   90.00
_cell.angle_gamma   90.00
#
_symmetry.space_group_name_H-M   'P 1'
#
loop_
_entity.id
_entity.type
_entity.pdbx_description
1 polymer ?
#
loop_
_entity_poly.entity_id
_entity_poly.type
_entity_poly.pdbx_seq_one_letter_code
_entity_poly.pdbx_strand_id
1 'polypeptide(L)'
;QRRQRIADNLKALHELLPNPAEGSQAYVLDDIIDYVKYLQLQIKGYGHYINQQMLNEPLEEIIGKLLEEHSAAAGQLLESKGLFLLPMALVDELDEAMQMFGGSALV
;
A
#
# COMPACT_ATOMS: atom_id res chain seq x y z
N GLN A 1 -8.77 -15.58 -39.29
CA GLN A 1 -8.36 -14.53 -38.32
C GLN A 1 -8.37 -14.99 -36.86
N ARG A 2 -9.48 -15.45 -36.26
CA ARG A 2 -9.51 -15.82 -34.82
C ARG A 2 -8.45 -16.86 -34.40
N ARG A 3 -8.34 -17.98 -35.13
CA ARG A 3 -7.35 -19.04 -34.84
C ARG A 3 -5.91 -18.55 -34.96
N GLN A 4 -5.63 -17.72 -35.96
CA GLN A 4 -4.30 -17.14 -36.16
C GLN A 4 -3.90 -16.26 -34.98
N ARG A 5 -4.80 -15.35 -34.56
CA ARG A 5 -4.58 -14.50 -33.38
C ARG A 5 -4.29 -15.30 -32.10
N ILE A 6 -4.95 -16.45 -31.93
CA ILE A 6 -4.71 -17.32 -30.77
C ILE A 6 -3.32 -17.95 -30.86
N ALA A 7 -2.92 -18.45 -32.03
CA ALA A 7 -1.60 -19.04 -32.23
C ALA A 7 -0.47 -18.01 -32.02
N ASP A 8 -0.64 -16.80 -32.56
CA ASP A 8 0.34 -15.72 -32.43
C ASP A 8 0.52 -15.30 -30.96
N ASN A 9 -0.59 -15.16 -30.22
CA ASN A 9 -0.55 -14.84 -28.79
C ASN A 9 0.12 -15.96 -27.97
N LEU A 10 -0.14 -17.22 -28.30
CA LEU A 10 0.41 -18.35 -27.56
C LEU A 10 1.93 -18.46 -27.78
N LYS A 11 2.39 -18.18 -29.00
CA LYS A 11 3.82 -18.06 -29.31
C LYS A 11 4.47 -16.90 -28.53
N ALA A 12 3.84 -15.72 -28.52
CA ALA A 12 4.36 -14.58 -27.78
C ALA A 12 4.46 -14.86 -26.27
N LEU A 13 3.49 -15.57 -25.69
CA LEU A 13 3.53 -15.97 -24.29
C LEU A 13 4.63 -16.99 -24.00
N HIS A 14 4.86 -17.94 -24.93
CA HIS A 14 5.94 -18.92 -24.82
C HIS A 14 7.33 -18.25 -24.86
N GLU A 15 7.55 -17.23 -25.69
CA GLU A 15 8.82 -16.49 -25.77
C GLU A 15 9.16 -15.70 -24.49
N LEU A 16 8.17 -15.43 -23.64
CA LEU A 16 8.38 -14.72 -22.36
C LEU A 16 8.80 -15.66 -21.21
N LEU A 17 8.80 -16.97 -21.43
CA LEU A 17 9.23 -17.95 -20.43
C LEU A 17 10.77 -18.00 -20.35
N PRO A 18 11.36 -18.04 -19.14
CA PRO A 18 12.81 -18.13 -18.97
C PRO A 18 13.39 -19.50 -19.34
N ASN A 19 12.59 -20.57 -19.28
CA ASN A 19 12.95 -21.90 -19.77
C ASN A 19 11.66 -22.67 -20.12
N PRO A 20 11.08 -22.44 -21.32
CA PRO A 20 9.89 -23.17 -21.72
C PRO A 20 10.23 -24.65 -21.92
N ALA A 21 9.46 -25.56 -21.32
CA ALA A 21 9.65 -26.98 -21.58
C ALA A 21 9.28 -27.30 -23.05
N GLU A 22 10.19 -27.98 -23.77
CA GLU A 22 9.88 -28.53 -25.08
C GLU A 22 8.83 -29.65 -24.92
N GLY A 23 7.55 -29.32 -25.09
CA GLY A 23 6.45 -30.23 -24.79
C GLY A 23 5.14 -29.89 -25.47
N SER A 24 4.13 -30.75 -25.26
CA SER A 24 2.78 -30.52 -25.78
C SER A 24 2.21 -29.18 -25.31
N GLN A 25 1.29 -28.61 -26.08
CA GLN A 25 0.66 -27.31 -25.80
C GLN A 25 0.03 -27.21 -24.39
N ALA A 26 -0.32 -28.34 -23.76
CA ALA A 26 -0.82 -28.38 -22.39
C ALA A 26 0.29 -28.06 -21.35
N TYR A 27 1.50 -28.60 -21.54
CA TYR A 27 2.64 -28.33 -20.65
C TYR A 27 3.11 -26.89 -20.74
N VAL A 28 3.08 -26.30 -21.95
CA VAL A 28 3.40 -24.88 -22.16
C VAL A 28 2.43 -23.98 -21.38
N LEU A 29 1.15 -24.34 -21.31
CA LEU A 29 0.18 -23.57 -20.54
C LEU A 29 0.42 -23.70 -19.03
N ASP A 30 0.78 -24.90 -18.56
CA ASP A 30 1.14 -25.11 -17.15
C ASP A 30 2.40 -24.30 -16.77
N ASP A 31 3.42 -24.28 -17.62
CA ASP A 31 4.64 -23.48 -17.43
C ASP A 31 4.32 -21.98 -17.39
N ILE A 32 3.44 -21.50 -18.27
CA ILE A 32 2.95 -20.10 -18.25
C ILE A 32 2.23 -19.81 -16.94
N ILE A 33 1.36 -20.70 -16.49
CA ILE A 33 0.60 -20.53 -15.24
C ILE A 33 1.56 -20.46 -14.06
N ASP A 34 2.55 -21.34 -13.99
CA ASP A 34 3.50 -21.39 -12.89
C ASP A 34 4.44 -20.18 -12.89
N TYR A 35 4.86 -19.71 -14.07
CA TYR A 35 5.65 -18.48 -14.16
C TYR A 35 4.84 -17.24 -13.75
N VAL A 36 3.56 -17.15 -14.12
CA VAL A 36 2.68 -16.07 -13.65
C VAL A 36 2.51 -16.12 -12.14
N LYS A 37 2.30 -17.31 -11.54
CA LYS A 37 2.24 -17.45 -10.07
C LYS A 37 3.55 -17.01 -9.42
N TYR A 38 4.70 -17.38 -10.00
CA TYR A 38 6.00 -16.96 -9.52
C TYR A 38 6.15 -15.44 -9.54
N LEU A 39 5.83 -14.79 -10.66
CA LEU A 39 5.89 -13.34 -10.78
C LEU A 39 4.94 -12.64 -9.78
N GLN A 40 3.72 -13.15 -9.61
CA GLN A 40 2.78 -12.65 -8.61
C GLN A 40 3.34 -12.77 -7.19
N LEU A 41 4.02 -13.88 -6.87
CA LEU A 41 4.66 -14.08 -5.58
C LEU A 41 5.84 -13.11 -5.37
N GLN A 42 6.68 -12.91 -6.39
CA GLN A 42 7.76 -11.93 -6.34
C GLN A 42 7.23 -10.51 -6.10
N ILE A 43 6.18 -10.10 -6.82
CA ILE A 43 5.57 -8.78 -6.63
C ILE A 43 4.99 -8.63 -5.22
N LYS A 44 4.34 -9.67 -4.68
CA LYS A 44 3.84 -9.64 -3.29
C LYS A 44 4.98 -9.59 -2.26
N GLY A 45 6.05 -10.35 -2.48
CA GLY A 45 7.23 -10.38 -1.61
C GLY A 45 8.00 -9.06 -1.61
N TYR A 46 8.37 -8.55 -2.79
CA TYR A 46 9.03 -7.25 -2.93
C TYR A 46 8.13 -6.09 -2.54
N GLY A 47 6.84 -6.14 -2.86
CA GLY A 47 5.88 -5.14 -2.42
C GLY A 47 5.77 -5.08 -0.89
N HIS A 48 5.81 -6.23 -0.21
CA HIS A 48 5.85 -6.26 1.24
C HIS A 48 7.18 -5.75 1.79
N TYR A 49 8.30 -6.14 1.20
CA TYR A 49 9.62 -5.66 1.58
C TYR A 49 9.75 -4.14 1.41
N ILE A 50 9.27 -3.56 0.31
CA ILE A 50 9.29 -2.11 0.07
C ILE A 50 8.39 -1.38 1.08
N ASN A 51 7.16 -1.88 1.32
CA ASN A 51 6.28 -1.29 2.34
C ASN A 51 6.86 -1.41 3.76
N GLN A 52 7.46 -2.55 4.10
CA GLN A 52 8.11 -2.77 5.38
C GLN A 52 9.33 -1.87 5.53
N GLN A 53 10.15 -1.74 4.48
CA GLN A 53 11.30 -0.83 4.47
C GLN A 53 10.91 0.65 4.59
N MET A 54 9.75 1.04 4.05
CA MET A 54 9.21 2.40 4.19
C MET A 54 8.57 2.65 5.56
N LEU A 55 8.26 1.60 6.33
CA LEU A 55 7.70 1.65 7.69
C LEU A 55 8.67 1.02 8.71
N ASN A 56 9.97 1.25 8.55
CA ASN A 56 10.98 0.78 9.51
C ASN A 56 11.01 1.60 10.81
N GLU A 57 10.30 2.73 10.85
CA GLU A 57 10.26 3.64 11.99
C GLU A 57 8.88 3.60 12.66
N PRO A 58 8.80 3.69 14.00
CA PRO A 58 7.53 3.82 14.71
C PRO A 58 6.69 4.96 14.14
N LEU A 59 5.36 4.80 14.15
CA LEU A 59 4.42 5.80 13.61
C LEU A 59 4.64 7.18 14.26
N GLU A 60 4.97 7.21 15.55
CA GLU A 60 5.28 8.40 16.32
C GLU A 60 6.50 9.14 15.77
N GLU A 61 7.53 8.42 15.31
CA GLU A 61 8.74 8.99 14.74
C GLU A 61 8.48 9.55 13.34
N ILE A 62 7.68 8.85 12.54
CA ILE A 62 7.26 9.32 11.21
C ILE A 62 6.40 10.60 11.34
N ILE A 63 5.43 10.61 12.26
CA ILE A 63 4.59 11.79 12.52
C ILE A 63 5.46 12.94 13.09
N GLY A 64 6.41 12.63 13.97
CA GLY A 64 7.37 13.60 14.49
C GLY A 64 8.18 14.27 13.38
N LYS A 65 8.79 13.49 12.48
CA LYS A 65 9.54 14.00 11.32
C LYS A 65 8.66 14.81 10.37
N LEU A 66 7.44 14.34 10.09
CA LEU A 66 6.49 15.06 9.25
C LEU A 66 6.10 16.42 9.84
N LEU A 67 5.89 16.49 11.16
CA LEU A 67 5.60 17.73 11.86
C LEU A 67 6.82 18.65 11.94
N GLU A 68 8.02 18.11 12.06
CA GLU A 68 9.26 18.89 12.09
C GLU A 68 9.60 19.48 10.72
N GLU A 69 9.56 18.68 9.66
CA GLU A 69 9.90 19.09 8.29
C GLU A 69 8.79 19.93 7.63
N HIS A 70 7.52 19.61 7.93
CA HIS A 70 6.36 20.16 7.23
C HIS A 70 5.18 20.51 8.17
N SER A 71 5.45 21.08 9.35
CA SER A 71 4.46 21.45 10.38
C SER A 71 3.14 22.02 9.85
N ALA A 72 3.18 23.03 8.99
CA ALA A 72 1.98 23.70 8.50
C ALA A 72 1.12 22.84 7.56
N ALA A 73 1.75 22.05 6.68
CA ALA A 73 1.05 21.16 5.77
C ALA A 73 0.52 19.91 6.51
N ALA A 74 1.32 19.39 7.45
CA ALA A 74 0.94 18.30 8.32
C ALA A 74 -0.26 18.68 9.21
N GLY A 75 -0.23 19.87 9.82
CA GLY A 75 -1.34 20.42 10.60
C GLY A 75 -2.63 20.54 9.76
N GLN A 76 -2.56 21.15 8.57
CA GLN A 76 -3.73 21.25 7.67
C GLN A 76 -4.26 19.89 7.23
N LEU A 77 -3.38 18.92 6.97
CA LEU A 77 -3.80 17.56 6.60
C LEU A 77 -4.51 16.89 7.77
N LEU A 78 -3.96 16.95 8.97
CA LEU A 78 -4.57 16.39 10.18
C LEU A 78 -5.94 17.05 10.43
N GLU A 79 -6.02 18.38 10.37
CA GLU A 79 -7.27 19.13 10.48
C GLU A 79 -8.30 18.71 9.43
N SER A 80 -7.89 18.54 8.17
CA SER A 80 -8.77 18.07 7.09
C SER A 80 -9.30 16.64 7.31
N LYS A 81 -8.63 15.86 8.16
CA LYS A 81 -9.02 14.52 8.58
C LYS A 81 -9.76 14.50 9.93
N GLY A 82 -10.03 15.66 10.52
CA GLY A 82 -10.65 15.77 11.84
C GLY A 82 -9.72 15.36 13.00
N LEU A 83 -8.41 15.38 12.75
CA LEU A 83 -7.37 15.09 13.74
C LEU A 83 -6.75 16.41 14.17
N PHE A 84 -6.86 16.76 15.45
CA PHE A 84 -6.20 17.94 15.99
C PHE A 84 -5.13 17.50 16.99
N LEU A 85 -3.92 18.08 16.89
CA LEU A 85 -2.85 17.80 17.85
C LEU A 85 -3.04 18.69 19.08
N LEU A 86 -3.45 18.07 20.18
CA LEU A 86 -3.56 18.75 21.47
C LEU A 86 -2.37 18.33 22.35
N PRO A 87 -1.64 19.28 22.96
CA PRO A 87 -0.69 18.96 24.01
C PRO A 87 -1.38 18.16 25.11
N MET A 88 -0.80 17.03 25.52
CA MET A 88 -1.37 16.18 26.57
C MET A 88 -1.66 16.96 27.87
N ALA A 89 -0.86 17.98 28.17
CA ALA A 89 -1.07 18.86 29.33
C ALA A 89 -2.39 19.64 29.30
N LEU A 90 -2.98 19.85 28.12
CA LEU A 90 -4.25 20.55 27.93
C LEU A 90 -5.44 19.60 27.76
N VAL A 91 -5.19 18.28 27.71
CA VAL A 91 -6.25 17.27 27.54
C VAL A 91 -7.14 17.22 28.77
N ASP A 92 -6.54 17.24 29.97
CA ASP A 92 -7.29 17.21 31.23
C ASP A 92 -8.14 18.49 31.40
N GLU A 93 -7.59 19.66 31.08
CA GLU A 93 -8.31 20.95 31.13
C GLU A 93 -9.47 20.99 30.11
N LEU A 94 -9.27 20.42 28.92
CA LEU A 94 -10.31 20.34 27.90
C LEU A 94 -11.42 19.36 28.32
N ASP A 95 -11.08 18.22 28.90
CA ASP A 95 -12.08 17.26 29.40
C ASP A 95 -12.94 17.89 30.51
N GLU A 96 -12.32 18.59 31.45
CA GLU A 96 -13.03 19.35 32.50
C GLU A 96 -13.95 20.42 31.89
N ALA A 97 -13.47 21.19 30.91
CA ALA A 97 -14.27 22.20 30.23
C ALA A 97 -15.44 21.59 29.45
N MET A 98 -15.23 20.46 28.77
CA MET A 98 -16.29 19.75 28.03
C MET A 98 -17.38 19.19 28.95
N GLN A 99 -17.00 18.71 30.14
CA GLN A 99 -17.96 18.29 31.16
C GLN A 99 -18.75 19.47 31.74
N MET A 100 -18.11 20.64 31.87
CA MET A 100 -18.73 21.85 32.41
C MET A 100 -19.73 22.50 31.45
N PHE A 101 -19.50 22.41 30.13
CA PHE A 101 -20.33 23.06 29.11
C PHE A 101 -21.27 22.12 28.33
N GLY A 102 -21.34 20.83 28.70
CA GLY A 102 -22.33 19.90 28.16
C GLY A 102 -22.18 19.62 26.67
N GLY A 103 -21.09 18.95 26.28
CA GLY A 103 -21.02 18.00 25.16
C GLY A 103 -21.51 18.36 23.74
N SER A 104 -21.86 19.60 23.41
CA SER A 104 -22.51 19.91 22.12
C SER A 104 -21.98 21.16 21.39
N ALA A 105 -20.79 21.65 21.72
CA ALA A 105 -20.30 22.91 21.15
C ALA A 105 -19.44 22.80 19.88
N LEU A 106 -19.07 21.60 19.40
CA LEU A 106 -18.15 21.44 18.26
C LEU A 106 -18.62 20.33 17.30
N VAL A 107 -19.73 20.56 16.61
CA VAL A 107 -20.03 19.94 15.30
C VAL A 107 -19.87 21.02 14.24
#